data_AF-A0A383VXR2-F1
#
_entry.id   AF-A0A383VXR2-F1
#
_cell.length_a   1.000
_cell.length_b   1.000
_cell.length_c   1.000
_cell.angle_alpha   90.00
_cell.angle_beta   90.00
_cell.angle_gamma   90.00
#
_symmetry.space_group_name_H-M   'P 1'
#
loop_
_entity.id
_entity.type
_entity.pdbx_description
1 polymer ?
#
loop_
_entity_poly.entity_id
_entity_poly.type
_entity_poly.pdbx_seq_one_letter_code
_entity_poly.pdbx_strand_id
1 'polypeptide(L)'
;MRRRTGTGPIACFMLLLVCPPLAIVNAQSSQFAAPGAEISSGPPATEAGQQPSPGSPGSAADSSSSSTSSSDSSSSSPSSTDTCVSNPTSSSCTDYKYSEEQAMKDLEVICGSQPNLSACSLFKLCSTGVDPMSIGKTPRTCNDFHLLATACRHDSIGKNETGCANYRSLCMTDNTAVKQCKDFGGLRYLTPTAAARQLSRMLCEVDTGAAACTRCDWSAAAPQCDVLSVYGQLCTDSADHNECGPYHKMCKGDPLLFVCRSQLPGGRPSPLGSERSSSSGASGWADGAQQQQQWVSAAGSVRPRGVVAWLACAGAALLAVAAAGL
;
A
#
# COMPACT_ATOMS: atom_id res chain seq x y z
N MET A 1 -56.26 -26.75 -14.35
CA MET A 1 -55.75 -28.13 -14.49
C MET A 1 -55.20 -28.34 -15.90
N ARG A 2 -53.88 -28.34 -16.08
CA ARG A 2 -53.20 -28.98 -17.23
C ARG A 2 -51.76 -29.27 -16.81
N ARG A 3 -51.51 -30.55 -16.55
CA ARG A 3 -50.18 -31.13 -16.29
C ARG A 3 -49.44 -31.23 -17.61
N ARG A 4 -48.16 -30.84 -17.65
CA ARG A 4 -47.19 -31.40 -18.60
C ARG A 4 -45.93 -31.78 -17.83
N THR A 5 -45.83 -33.08 -17.62
CA THR A 5 -44.65 -33.86 -17.28
C THR A 5 -43.70 -33.88 -18.47
N GLY A 6 -42.41 -33.71 -18.22
CA GLY A 6 -41.36 -33.76 -19.24
C GLY A 6 -39.98 -33.97 -18.60
N THR A 7 -39.85 -35.08 -17.87
CA THR A 7 -38.58 -35.60 -17.34
C THR A 7 -37.85 -36.35 -18.46
N GLY A 8 -36.68 -35.86 -18.87
CA GLY A 8 -35.75 -36.59 -19.72
C GLY A 8 -34.38 -36.62 -19.04
N PRO A 9 -33.76 -37.79 -18.81
CA PRO A 9 -32.40 -37.88 -18.31
C PRO A 9 -31.42 -37.60 -19.46
N ILE A 10 -30.73 -36.46 -19.40
CA ILE A 10 -29.56 -36.22 -20.24
C ILE A 10 -28.41 -37.04 -19.63
N ALA A 11 -28.12 -38.16 -20.27
CA ALA A 11 -26.92 -38.94 -20.04
C ALA A 11 -25.70 -38.08 -20.43
N CYS A 12 -25.04 -37.47 -19.45
CA CYS A 12 -23.70 -36.96 -19.65
C CYS A 12 -22.75 -38.13 -19.84
N PHE A 13 -22.38 -38.36 -21.09
CA PHE A 13 -21.26 -39.19 -21.51
C PHE A 13 -20.02 -38.84 -20.69
N MET A 14 -19.61 -39.73 -19.80
CA MET A 14 -18.25 -39.75 -19.24
C MET A 14 -17.30 -40.11 -20.37
N LEU A 15 -16.74 -39.10 -21.03
CA LEU A 15 -15.56 -39.25 -21.84
C LEU A 15 -14.37 -39.40 -20.88
N LEU A 16 -14.03 -40.65 -20.56
CA LEU A 16 -12.77 -41.02 -19.93
C LEU A 16 -11.63 -40.72 -20.91
N LEU A 17 -11.17 -39.47 -20.90
CA LEU A 17 -9.87 -39.10 -21.46
C LEU A 17 -8.80 -39.71 -20.55
N VAL A 18 -8.24 -40.80 -21.06
CA VAL A 18 -7.01 -41.44 -20.60
C VAL A 18 -5.90 -40.39 -20.65
N CYS A 19 -5.60 -39.76 -19.51
CA CYS A 19 -4.38 -38.98 -19.33
C CYS A 19 -3.18 -39.94 -19.26
N PRO A 20 -2.16 -39.79 -20.11
CA PRO A 20 -0.89 -40.47 -19.91
C PRO A 20 -0.21 -39.92 -18.63
N PRO A 21 0.56 -40.75 -17.90
CA PRO A 21 1.31 -40.30 -16.73
C PRO A 21 2.41 -39.33 -17.19
N LEU A 22 2.18 -38.03 -16.96
CA LEU A 22 3.22 -37.03 -17.05
C LEU A 22 4.19 -37.25 -15.89
N ALA A 23 5.43 -37.56 -16.28
CA ALA A 23 6.58 -37.73 -15.41
C ALA A 23 6.74 -36.55 -14.45
N ILE A 24 7.13 -36.88 -13.22
CA ILE A 24 7.58 -35.96 -12.19
C ILE A 24 8.81 -35.24 -12.72
N VAL A 25 8.63 -34.04 -13.28
CA VAL A 25 9.75 -33.11 -13.53
C VAL A 25 10.04 -32.41 -12.22
N ASN A 26 11.12 -32.89 -11.62
CA ASN A 26 11.85 -32.30 -10.51
C ASN A 26 12.12 -30.81 -10.79
N ALA A 27 11.40 -29.90 -10.12
CA ALA A 27 11.71 -28.48 -10.16
C ALA A 27 12.95 -28.24 -9.30
N GLN A 28 14.12 -28.38 -9.93
CA GLN A 28 15.39 -27.95 -9.39
C GLN A 28 15.37 -26.46 -9.08
N SER A 29 15.82 -26.14 -7.87
CA SER A 29 16.26 -24.84 -7.40
C SER A 29 17.13 -24.14 -8.45
N SER A 30 16.66 -23.02 -8.99
CA SER A 30 17.51 -22.08 -9.73
C SER A 30 18.38 -21.33 -8.74
N GLN A 31 19.57 -21.87 -8.48
CA GLN A 31 20.70 -21.12 -7.95
C GLN A 31 21.19 -20.20 -9.07
N PHE A 32 20.99 -18.89 -8.93
CA PHE A 32 21.77 -17.93 -9.68
C PHE A 32 23.16 -17.84 -9.02
N ALA A 33 24.09 -18.61 -9.58
CA ALA A 33 25.51 -18.40 -9.36
C ALA A 33 25.95 -17.17 -10.17
N ALA A 34 26.39 -16.12 -9.47
CA ALA A 34 27.18 -15.05 -10.09
C ALA A 34 28.66 -15.44 -10.00
N PRO A 35 29.43 -15.39 -11.10
CA PRO A 35 30.87 -15.60 -11.06
C PRO A 35 31.58 -14.41 -10.41
N GLY A 36 32.50 -14.72 -9.50
CA GLY A 36 33.40 -13.77 -8.89
C GLY A 36 34.37 -13.17 -9.88
N ALA A 37 34.66 -11.89 -9.69
CA ALA A 37 35.87 -11.25 -10.17
C ALA A 37 36.46 -10.47 -9.00
N GLU A 38 37.50 -11.05 -8.41
CA GLU A 38 38.47 -10.34 -7.58
C GLU A 38 39.20 -9.32 -8.45
N ILE A 39 39.18 -8.04 -8.06
CA ILE A 39 40.26 -7.10 -8.40
C ILE A 39 40.61 -6.35 -7.12
N SER A 40 41.67 -6.84 -6.49
CA SER A 40 42.52 -6.16 -5.52
C SER A 40 43.32 -5.07 -6.24
N SER A 41 43.31 -3.84 -5.71
CA SER A 41 44.35 -2.82 -5.95
C SER A 41 44.22 -1.73 -4.87
N GLY A 42 45.33 -1.48 -4.18
CA GLY A 42 45.44 -0.64 -2.99
C GLY A 42 45.43 0.88 -3.23
N PRO A 43 45.74 1.66 -2.18
CA PRO A 43 45.48 3.10 -2.11
C PRO A 43 46.66 3.96 -2.61
N PRO A 44 46.38 5.20 -3.05
CA PRO A 44 47.34 6.28 -2.95
C PRO A 44 46.90 7.41 -2.03
N ALA A 45 47.92 8.13 -1.59
CA ALA A 45 48.02 9.07 -0.48
C ALA A 45 47.34 10.45 -0.70
N THR A 46 47.01 11.06 0.43
CA THR A 46 47.26 12.46 0.84
C THR A 46 47.22 13.57 -0.22
N GLU A 47 46.29 14.51 -0.09
CA GLU A 47 46.61 15.94 -0.24
C GLU A 47 45.65 16.85 0.55
N ALA A 48 46.24 17.86 1.20
CA ALA A 48 45.61 18.83 2.06
C ALA A 48 44.94 19.96 1.26
N GLY A 49 43.82 20.49 1.75
CA GLY A 49 43.17 21.66 1.18
C GLY A 49 42.28 22.38 2.19
N GLN A 50 42.87 23.32 2.91
CA GLN A 50 42.18 24.36 3.69
C GLN A 50 41.41 25.29 2.75
N GLN A 51 40.16 25.63 3.09
CA GLN A 51 39.48 26.80 2.51
C GLN A 51 38.55 27.48 3.56
N PRO A 52 38.52 28.83 3.63
CA PRO A 52 38.14 29.58 4.83
C PRO A 52 36.66 29.97 4.93
N SER A 53 36.28 30.34 6.15
CA SER A 53 34.99 30.91 6.58
C SER A 53 34.67 32.29 5.96
N PRO A 54 33.37 32.58 5.77
CA PRO A 54 32.78 33.88 6.11
C PRO A 54 31.53 33.66 7.00
N GLY A 55 31.31 34.35 8.12
CA GLY A 55 31.24 35.80 8.27
C GLY A 55 29.78 36.20 8.56
N SER A 56 29.43 36.35 9.85
CA SER A 56 28.11 36.76 10.35
C SER A 56 27.76 38.22 10.01
N PRO A 57 26.47 38.55 9.96
CA PRO A 57 25.87 39.50 10.94
C PRO A 57 24.45 39.03 11.35
N GLY A 58 23.84 39.32 12.51
CA GLY A 58 24.06 40.31 13.56
C GLY A 58 22.68 40.89 13.96
N SER A 59 22.25 40.69 15.23
CA SER A 59 21.29 41.49 16.04
C SER A 59 19.78 41.45 15.68
N ALA A 60 18.79 41.60 16.57
CA ALA A 60 18.65 41.64 18.04
C ALA A 60 17.13 41.77 18.40
N ALA A 61 16.84 41.67 19.71
CA ALA A 61 15.60 41.97 20.47
C ALA A 61 14.60 40.80 20.67
N ASP A 62 14.57 40.15 21.84
CA ASP A 62 14.07 40.56 23.18
C ASP A 62 12.55 40.61 23.31
N SER A 63 11.98 39.67 24.08
CA SER A 63 11.03 39.98 25.16
C SER A 63 10.83 38.76 26.05
N SER A 64 11.13 38.99 27.33
CA SER A 64 11.17 38.07 28.45
C SER A 64 9.77 37.70 28.96
N SER A 65 9.61 36.45 29.41
CA SER A 65 8.66 36.11 30.48
C SER A 65 9.17 34.86 31.20
N SER A 66 9.69 35.13 32.38
CA SER A 66 10.17 34.22 33.40
C SER A 66 9.04 33.35 33.95
N SER A 67 9.26 32.03 33.99
CA SER A 67 8.53 31.11 34.86
C SER A 67 9.50 30.03 35.32
N THR A 68 9.75 30.05 36.62
CA THR A 68 10.54 29.13 37.42
C THR A 68 10.14 27.67 37.19
N SER A 69 11.03 26.91 36.54
CA SER A 69 10.92 25.46 36.40
C SER A 69 11.66 24.78 37.55
N SER A 70 10.89 24.15 38.44
CA SER A 70 11.39 23.23 39.45
C SER A 70 12.06 22.03 38.76
N SER A 71 13.35 21.84 39.07
CA SER A 71 14.18 20.74 38.58
C SER A 71 13.81 19.42 39.27
N ASP A 72 12.70 18.81 38.88
CA ASP A 72 12.43 17.42 39.22
C ASP A 72 13.27 16.51 38.33
N SER A 73 14.44 16.13 38.84
CA SER A 73 15.30 15.06 38.30
C SER A 73 14.62 13.71 38.47
N SER A 74 13.55 13.48 37.71
CA SER A 74 12.99 12.15 37.53
C SER A 74 13.97 11.37 36.68
N SER A 75 14.67 10.42 37.28
CA SER A 75 15.46 9.42 36.57
C SER A 75 14.53 8.64 35.63
N SER A 76 14.39 9.14 34.41
CA SER A 76 13.74 8.46 33.31
C SER A 76 14.51 7.16 33.08
N SER A 77 14.01 6.07 33.65
CA SER A 77 14.45 4.74 33.29
C SER A 77 14.40 4.65 31.77
N PRO A 78 15.44 4.11 31.10
CA PRO A 78 15.47 4.02 29.65
C PRO A 78 14.14 3.45 29.17
N SER A 79 13.42 4.26 28.38
CA SER A 79 12.08 3.94 27.92
C SER A 79 12.14 2.57 27.26
N SER A 80 11.43 1.60 27.84
CA SER A 80 11.39 0.20 27.39
C SER A 80 11.06 0.05 25.89
N THR A 81 10.51 1.10 25.30
CA THR A 81 10.28 1.29 23.87
C THR A 81 11.51 1.02 23.01
N ASP A 82 12.67 1.61 23.30
CA ASP A 82 13.83 1.50 22.41
C ASP A 82 14.47 0.11 22.47
N THR A 83 14.38 -0.53 23.64
CA THR A 83 14.92 -1.89 23.83
C THR A 83 14.10 -2.92 23.05
N CYS A 84 12.77 -2.81 23.04
CA CYS A 84 11.94 -3.78 22.33
C CYS A 84 11.97 -3.62 20.81
N VAL A 85 12.12 -2.40 20.30
CA VAL A 85 12.30 -2.15 18.86
C VAL A 85 13.63 -2.74 18.35
N SER A 86 14.69 -2.65 19.17
CA SER A 86 16.02 -3.14 18.82
C SER A 86 16.20 -4.65 19.10
N ASN A 87 15.53 -5.17 20.14
CA ASN A 87 15.60 -6.56 20.57
C ASN A 87 14.21 -7.10 20.97
N PRO A 88 13.36 -7.45 20.00
CA PRO A 88 11.97 -7.85 20.24
C PRO A 88 11.84 -9.25 20.85
N THR A 89 12.91 -10.05 20.87
CA THR A 89 12.90 -11.41 21.43
C THR A 89 13.15 -11.45 22.93
N SER A 90 13.55 -10.31 23.52
CA SER A 90 13.71 -10.18 24.96
C SER A 90 12.41 -10.49 25.70
N SER A 91 12.49 -11.27 26.78
CA SER A 91 11.34 -11.58 27.63
C SER A 91 10.71 -10.33 28.26
N SER A 92 11.45 -9.22 28.36
CA SER A 92 10.92 -7.93 28.81
C SER A 92 9.91 -7.30 27.84
N CYS A 93 9.80 -7.81 26.61
CA CYS A 93 8.95 -7.23 25.56
C CYS A 93 7.58 -7.90 25.44
N THR A 94 7.22 -8.82 26.33
CA THR A 94 5.92 -9.49 26.33
C THR A 94 4.74 -8.52 26.43
N ASP A 95 4.90 -7.50 27.28
CA ASP A 95 3.87 -6.49 27.55
C ASP A 95 4.09 -5.20 26.77
N TYR A 96 5.13 -5.15 25.93
CA TYR A 96 5.36 -4.02 25.05
C TYR A 96 4.18 -3.86 24.08
N LYS A 97 3.73 -2.62 23.94
CA LYS A 97 2.72 -2.22 22.96
C LYS A 97 3.28 -1.12 22.10
N TYR A 98 3.20 -1.33 20.79
CA TYR A 98 3.38 -0.27 19.82
C TYR A 98 2.24 0.73 19.98
N SER A 99 2.59 1.99 20.24
CA SER A 99 1.57 3.01 20.48
C SER A 99 0.77 3.29 19.21
N GLU A 100 -0.49 3.64 19.38
CA GLU A 100 -1.39 3.95 18.26
C GLU A 100 -0.90 5.18 17.51
N GLU A 101 -0.38 6.19 18.23
CA GLU A 101 0.16 7.42 17.63
C GLU A 101 1.38 7.15 16.76
N GLN A 102 2.24 6.18 17.16
CA GLN A 102 3.38 5.81 16.34
C GLN A 102 2.95 4.99 15.12
N ALA A 103 1.97 4.08 15.28
CA ALA A 103 1.42 3.33 14.15
C ALA A 103 0.79 4.25 13.10
N MET A 104 0.05 5.27 13.55
CA MET A 104 -0.54 6.29 12.69
C MET A 104 0.54 7.07 11.93
N LYS A 105 1.59 7.56 12.61
CA LYS A 105 2.71 8.27 11.97
C LYS A 105 3.41 7.42 10.92
N ASP A 106 3.66 6.15 11.22
CA ASP A 106 4.29 5.22 10.28
C ASP A 106 3.40 4.98 9.05
N LEU A 107 2.08 4.85 9.26
CA LEU A 107 1.11 4.78 8.18
C LEU A 107 1.06 6.06 7.34
N GLU A 108 1.11 7.25 7.95
CA GLU A 108 1.19 8.52 7.23
C GLU A 108 2.44 8.59 6.34
N VAL A 109 3.59 8.11 6.82
CA VAL A 109 4.82 8.02 6.02
C VAL A 109 4.64 7.05 4.85
N ILE A 110 4.11 5.85 5.10
CA ILE A 110 3.87 4.83 4.07
C ILE A 110 2.89 5.36 3.01
N CYS A 111 1.76 5.93 3.44
CA CYS A 111 0.72 6.43 2.55
C CYS A 111 1.09 7.75 1.87
N GLY A 112 2.02 8.52 2.43
CA GLY A 112 2.63 9.67 1.75
C GLY A 112 3.47 9.25 0.55
N SER A 113 4.26 8.17 0.69
CA SER A 113 5.09 7.63 -0.39
C SER A 113 4.29 6.80 -1.39
N GLN A 114 3.32 6.02 -0.92
CA GLN A 114 2.51 5.09 -1.71
C GLN A 114 1.02 5.26 -1.38
N PRO A 115 0.37 6.35 -1.85
CA PRO A 115 -1.01 6.67 -1.47
C PRO A 115 -2.04 5.64 -1.92
N ASN A 116 -1.70 4.84 -2.93
CA ASN A 116 -2.61 3.88 -3.57
C ASN A 116 -2.45 2.45 -3.04
N LEU A 117 -1.83 2.25 -1.87
CA LEU A 117 -1.84 0.94 -1.24
C LEU A 117 -3.26 0.57 -0.78
N SER A 118 -3.60 -0.71 -0.83
CA SER A 118 -4.86 -1.25 -0.31
C SER A 118 -5.09 -0.85 1.16
N ALA A 119 -4.04 -0.90 1.99
CA ALA A 119 -4.10 -0.47 3.39
C ALA A 119 -4.29 1.05 3.54
N CYS A 120 -3.70 1.86 2.66
CA CYS A 120 -3.84 3.32 2.68
C CYS A 120 -5.25 3.78 2.28
N SER A 121 -5.90 3.03 1.40
CA SER A 121 -7.30 3.27 1.03
C SER A 121 -8.22 3.07 2.24
N LEU A 122 -7.98 2.03 3.03
CA LEU A 122 -8.68 1.82 4.30
C LEU A 122 -8.33 2.88 5.35
N PHE A 123 -7.05 3.21 5.52
CA PHE A 123 -6.60 4.24 6.45
C PHE A 123 -7.31 5.57 6.18
N LYS A 124 -7.33 6.02 4.92
CA LYS A 124 -8.04 7.23 4.50
C LYS A 124 -9.53 7.19 4.87
N LEU A 125 -10.21 6.06 4.65
CA LEU A 125 -11.62 5.91 5.02
C LEU A 125 -11.82 5.95 6.53
N CYS A 126 -10.96 5.30 7.31
CA CYS A 126 -11.01 5.31 8.77
C CYS A 126 -10.77 6.72 9.33
N SER A 127 -9.95 7.55 8.69
CA SER A 127 -9.73 8.94 9.09
C SER A 127 -10.90 9.89 8.77
N THR A 128 -11.88 9.49 7.96
CA THR A 128 -13.01 10.37 7.57
C THR A 128 -14.13 10.45 8.63
N GLY A 129 -14.00 9.78 9.76
CA GLY A 129 -15.03 9.74 10.81
C GLY A 129 -16.25 8.88 10.42
N VAL A 130 -16.17 8.13 9.31
CA VAL A 130 -17.15 7.09 8.99
C VAL A 130 -17.09 6.02 10.08
N ASP A 131 -18.27 5.56 10.52
CA ASP A 131 -18.38 4.50 11.51
C ASP A 131 -17.52 3.29 11.09
N PRO A 132 -16.53 2.85 11.91
CA PRO A 132 -15.68 1.70 11.60
C PRO A 132 -16.47 0.43 11.24
N MET A 133 -17.68 0.26 11.81
CA MET A 133 -18.56 -0.88 11.50
C MET A 133 -19.14 -0.81 10.08
N SER A 134 -19.13 0.37 9.46
CA SER A 134 -19.46 0.57 8.04
C SER A 134 -18.27 0.36 7.11
N ILE A 135 -17.05 0.23 7.65
CA ILE A 135 -15.81 0.00 6.90
C ILE A 135 -15.42 -1.47 6.93
N GLY A 136 -15.74 -2.20 8.01
CA GLY A 136 -15.47 -3.63 8.14
C GLY A 136 -16.21 -4.26 9.32
N LYS A 137 -16.25 -5.59 9.37
CA LYS A 137 -17.04 -6.35 10.36
C LYS A 137 -16.44 -6.26 11.76
N THR A 138 -15.13 -6.06 11.84
CA THR A 138 -14.44 -5.99 13.11
C THR A 138 -14.07 -4.54 13.42
N PRO A 139 -14.19 -4.10 14.68
CA PRO A 139 -13.69 -2.78 15.08
C PRO A 139 -12.17 -2.65 14.89
N ARG A 140 -11.48 -3.75 14.59
CA ARG A 140 -10.05 -3.80 14.29
C ARG A 140 -9.72 -3.38 12.86
N THR A 141 -10.69 -3.25 11.95
CA THR A 141 -10.41 -2.84 10.56
C THR A 141 -9.79 -1.45 10.50
N CYS A 142 -10.22 -0.55 11.40
CA CYS A 142 -9.66 0.80 11.54
C CYS A 142 -8.62 0.95 12.66
N ASN A 143 -8.07 -0.15 13.17
CA ASN A 143 -6.98 -0.04 14.13
C ASN A 143 -5.67 0.23 13.38
N ASP A 144 -4.96 1.30 13.74
CA ASP A 144 -3.77 1.75 13.01
C ASP A 144 -2.66 0.69 12.99
N PHE A 145 -2.41 0.03 14.12
CA PHE A 145 -1.42 -1.05 14.15
C PHE A 145 -1.81 -2.23 13.23
N HIS A 146 -3.11 -2.51 13.10
CA HIS A 146 -3.61 -3.56 12.23
C HIS A 146 -3.51 -3.19 10.75
N LEU A 147 -3.73 -1.92 10.39
CA LEU A 147 -3.52 -1.38 9.05
C LEU A 147 -2.03 -1.33 8.70
N LEU A 148 -1.18 -0.92 9.64
CA LEU A 148 0.28 -0.95 9.51
C LEU A 148 0.77 -2.38 9.26
N ALA A 149 0.29 -3.34 10.04
CA ALA A 149 0.58 -4.75 9.82
C ALA A 149 0.14 -5.23 8.43
N THR A 150 -0.98 -4.73 7.93
CA THR A 150 -1.47 -5.04 6.58
C THR A 150 -0.53 -4.50 5.50
N ALA A 151 -0.16 -3.22 5.59
CA ALA A 151 0.77 -2.58 4.65
C ALA A 151 2.16 -3.23 4.66
N CYS A 152 2.71 -3.50 5.85
CA CYS A 152 4.09 -3.94 5.98
C CYS A 152 4.29 -5.45 5.79
N ARG A 153 3.29 -6.28 6.11
CA ARG A 153 3.40 -7.75 6.06
C ARG A 153 2.77 -8.36 4.82
N HIS A 154 1.58 -7.89 4.44
CA HIS A 154 0.77 -8.53 3.39
C HIS A 154 0.88 -7.82 2.05
N ASP A 155 1.29 -6.55 2.04
CA ASP A 155 1.50 -5.81 0.81
C ASP A 155 2.98 -5.84 0.38
N SER A 156 3.24 -6.43 -0.78
CA SER A 156 4.59 -6.54 -1.31
C SER A 156 5.21 -5.21 -1.72
N ILE A 157 4.39 -4.19 -2.00
CA ILE A 157 4.85 -2.83 -2.30
C ILE A 157 5.15 -2.10 -0.98
N GLY A 158 4.23 -2.19 -0.01
CA GLY A 158 4.35 -1.50 1.28
C GLY A 158 5.49 -2.00 2.17
N LYS A 159 5.83 -3.30 2.14
CA LYS A 159 6.84 -3.91 3.03
C LYS A 159 8.23 -3.26 3.03
N ASN A 160 8.58 -2.53 1.98
CA ASN A 160 9.90 -1.91 1.81
C ASN A 160 9.91 -0.42 2.15
N GLU A 161 8.75 0.16 2.46
CA GLU A 161 8.63 1.58 2.80
C GLU A 161 9.30 1.88 4.14
N THR A 162 9.81 3.10 4.28
CA THR A 162 10.56 3.54 5.48
C THR A 162 9.71 3.48 6.75
N GLY A 163 8.41 3.79 6.67
CA GLY A 163 7.48 3.66 7.79
C GLY A 163 7.29 2.22 8.29
N CYS A 164 7.71 1.21 7.52
CA CYS A 164 7.68 -0.19 7.98
C CYS A 164 8.91 -0.59 8.80
N ALA A 165 9.91 0.28 9.00
CA ALA A 165 11.17 -0.10 9.66
C ALA A 165 10.95 -0.66 11.08
N ASN A 166 10.24 0.07 11.93
CA ASN A 166 9.98 -0.34 13.32
C ASN A 166 9.05 -1.56 13.39
N TYR A 167 7.99 -1.60 12.56
CA TYR A 167 7.11 -2.77 12.50
C TYR A 167 7.88 -4.03 12.09
N ARG A 168 8.79 -3.92 11.11
CA ARG A 168 9.62 -5.05 10.68
C ARG A 168 10.53 -5.53 11.79
N SER A 169 11.24 -4.62 12.46
CA SER A 169 12.12 -5.00 13.56
C SER A 169 11.33 -5.67 14.69
N LEU A 170 10.14 -5.17 15.03
CA LEU A 170 9.32 -5.73 16.10
C LEU A 170 8.62 -7.06 15.75
N CYS A 171 7.95 -7.09 14.60
CA CYS A 171 6.94 -8.10 14.28
C CYS A 171 7.34 -9.07 13.16
N MET A 172 8.39 -8.76 12.41
CA MET A 172 8.94 -9.67 11.39
C MET A 172 10.22 -10.38 11.85
N THR A 173 10.64 -10.14 13.09
CA THR A 173 11.69 -10.92 13.75
C THR A 173 11.14 -12.25 14.26
N ASP A 174 11.86 -13.33 13.94
CA ASP A 174 11.51 -14.66 14.42
C ASP A 174 11.51 -14.71 15.95
N ASN A 175 10.52 -15.40 16.51
CA ASN A 175 10.34 -15.55 17.95
C ASN A 175 10.17 -14.23 18.72
N THR A 176 9.64 -13.18 18.09
CA THR A 176 9.26 -11.95 18.80
C THR A 176 8.44 -12.25 20.05
N ALA A 177 8.83 -11.66 21.17
CA ALA A 177 8.13 -11.74 22.45
C ALA A 177 6.91 -10.79 22.48
N VAL A 178 6.88 -9.78 21.60
CA VAL A 178 5.83 -8.77 21.53
C VAL A 178 4.47 -9.40 21.19
N LYS A 179 3.57 -9.47 22.17
CA LYS A 179 2.28 -10.13 22.03
C LYS A 179 1.40 -9.48 20.95
N GLN A 180 1.44 -8.15 20.83
CA GLN A 180 0.65 -7.41 19.84
C GLN A 180 0.94 -7.86 18.39
N CYS A 181 2.20 -8.18 18.05
CA CYS A 181 2.59 -8.68 16.73
C CYS A 181 1.95 -10.04 16.39
N LYS A 182 1.62 -10.85 17.41
CA LYS A 182 0.96 -12.16 17.26
C LYS A 182 -0.56 -11.97 17.15
N ASP A 183 -1.11 -11.09 17.97
CA ASP A 183 -2.56 -10.84 18.07
C ASP A 183 -3.09 -10.02 16.87
N PHE A 184 -2.27 -9.17 16.28
CA PHE A 184 -2.63 -8.28 15.17
C PHE A 184 -1.78 -8.60 13.93
N GLY A 185 -2.17 -9.67 13.24
CA GLY A 185 -1.44 -10.15 12.07
C GLY A 185 -1.71 -9.40 10.77
N GLY A 186 -2.53 -8.34 10.76
CA GLY A 186 -3.01 -7.65 9.55
C GLY A 186 -4.25 -8.30 8.92
N LEU A 187 -4.88 -7.58 7.99
CA LEU A 187 -6.06 -8.01 7.23
C LEU A 187 -5.68 -9.05 6.17
N ARG A 188 -5.60 -10.32 6.57
CA ARG A 188 -5.12 -11.43 5.71
C ARG A 188 -5.93 -11.67 4.43
N TYR A 189 -7.18 -11.23 4.40
CA TYR A 189 -8.06 -11.39 3.24
C TYR A 189 -8.09 -10.15 2.34
N LEU A 190 -7.46 -9.04 2.75
CA LEU A 190 -7.35 -7.87 1.91
C LEU A 190 -6.47 -8.21 0.69
N THR A 191 -6.97 -7.90 -0.50
CA THR A 191 -6.21 -8.14 -1.72
C THR A 191 -4.98 -7.21 -1.74
N PRO A 192 -3.75 -7.74 -1.83
CA PRO A 192 -2.55 -6.91 -1.90
C PRO A 192 -2.58 -5.97 -3.11
N THR A 193 -1.97 -4.79 -3.00
CA THR A 193 -2.02 -3.73 -4.02
C THR A 193 -1.55 -4.20 -5.38
N ALA A 194 -0.44 -4.94 -5.43
CA ALA A 194 0.10 -5.49 -6.67
C ALA A 194 -0.89 -6.45 -7.36
N ALA A 195 -1.58 -7.28 -6.58
CA ALA A 195 -2.58 -8.20 -7.10
C ALA A 195 -3.84 -7.44 -7.58
N ALA A 196 -4.36 -6.51 -6.77
CA ALA A 196 -5.52 -5.69 -7.13
C ALA A 196 -5.28 -4.91 -8.42
N ARG A 197 -4.08 -4.33 -8.60
CA ARG A 197 -3.66 -3.64 -9.82
C ARG A 197 -3.69 -4.56 -11.04
N GLN A 198 -3.07 -5.75 -10.93
CA GLN A 198 -3.01 -6.70 -12.03
C GLN A 198 -4.39 -7.22 -12.42
N LEU A 199 -5.22 -7.58 -11.44
CA LEU A 199 -6.57 -8.10 -11.65
C LEU A 199 -7.49 -7.04 -12.27
N SER A 200 -7.39 -5.80 -11.81
CA SER A 200 -8.14 -4.68 -12.42
C SER A 200 -7.74 -4.43 -13.86
N ARG A 201 -6.44 -4.48 -14.19
CA ARG A 201 -5.96 -4.35 -15.57
C ARG A 201 -6.57 -5.43 -16.47
N MET A 202 -6.51 -6.70 -16.05
CA MET A 202 -7.08 -7.81 -16.84
C MET A 202 -8.59 -7.66 -17.03
N LEU A 203 -9.33 -7.25 -15.99
CA LEU A 203 -10.76 -6.97 -16.11
C LEU A 203 -11.03 -5.83 -17.10
N CYS A 204 -10.21 -4.77 -17.08
CA CYS A 204 -10.34 -3.63 -17.99
C CYS A 204 -9.93 -3.94 -19.45
N GLU A 205 -9.07 -4.93 -19.67
CA GLU A 205 -8.75 -5.42 -21.02
C GLU A 205 -9.92 -6.19 -21.62
N VAL A 206 -10.68 -6.92 -20.79
CA VAL A 206 -11.87 -7.67 -21.22
C VAL A 206 -13.08 -6.75 -21.38
N ASP A 207 -13.29 -5.83 -20.44
CA ASP A 207 -14.37 -4.84 -20.45
C ASP A 207 -13.83 -3.41 -20.51
N THR A 208 -13.38 -3.02 -21.70
CA THR A 208 -12.84 -1.67 -21.96
C THR A 208 -13.88 -0.56 -21.77
N GLY A 209 -15.17 -0.90 -21.70
CA GLY A 209 -16.28 0.04 -21.53
C GLY A 209 -16.65 0.31 -20.05
N ALA A 210 -16.11 -0.47 -19.11
CA ALA A 210 -16.44 -0.32 -17.70
C ALA A 210 -16.02 1.05 -17.16
N ALA A 211 -16.97 1.79 -16.57
CA ALA A 211 -16.72 3.14 -16.04
C ALA A 211 -15.64 3.17 -14.93
N ALA A 212 -15.40 2.06 -14.24
CA ALA A 212 -14.32 1.95 -13.26
C ALA A 212 -12.93 1.97 -13.91
N CYS A 213 -12.79 1.48 -15.15
CA CYS A 213 -11.52 1.42 -15.86
C CYS A 213 -10.98 2.79 -16.24
N THR A 214 -11.84 3.79 -16.42
CA THR A 214 -11.41 5.16 -16.76
C THR A 214 -10.88 5.95 -15.56
N ARG A 215 -10.94 5.39 -14.33
CA ARG A 215 -10.46 6.05 -13.11
C ARG A 215 -8.95 5.93 -12.90
N CYS A 216 -8.30 5.04 -13.64
CA CYS A 216 -6.89 4.75 -13.54
C CYS A 216 -6.24 4.86 -14.91
N ASP A 217 -5.04 5.43 -14.96
CA ASP A 217 -4.16 5.29 -16.12
C ASP A 217 -3.43 3.94 -16.05
N TRP A 218 -4.02 2.93 -16.70
CA TRP A 218 -3.46 1.57 -16.72
C TRP A 218 -2.18 1.43 -17.53
N SER A 219 -1.82 2.45 -18.34
CA SER A 219 -0.55 2.45 -19.08
C SER A 219 0.64 2.71 -18.16
N ALA A 220 0.43 3.39 -17.03
CA ALA A 220 1.46 3.61 -16.03
C ALA A 220 1.82 2.31 -15.28
N ALA A 221 3.09 2.17 -14.92
CA ALA A 221 3.55 1.08 -14.06
C ALA A 221 2.90 1.13 -12.67
N ALA A 222 2.65 2.35 -12.17
CA ALA A 222 1.98 2.64 -10.90
C ALA A 222 0.84 3.64 -11.12
N PRO A 223 -0.40 3.16 -11.38
CA PRO A 223 -1.53 4.04 -11.61
C PRO A 223 -1.80 4.91 -10.37
N GLN A 224 -2.11 6.18 -10.62
CA GLN A 224 -2.39 7.18 -9.58
C GLN A 224 -3.87 7.15 -9.17
N CYS A 225 -4.36 5.98 -8.75
CA CYS A 225 -5.74 5.77 -8.37
C CYS A 225 -5.86 4.74 -7.24
N ASP A 226 -6.98 4.75 -6.53
CA ASP A 226 -7.33 3.72 -5.55
C ASP A 226 -7.69 2.41 -6.28
N VAL A 227 -6.67 1.57 -6.48
CA VAL A 227 -6.80 0.29 -7.18
C VAL A 227 -7.71 -0.70 -6.45
N LEU A 228 -7.83 -0.60 -5.11
CA LEU A 228 -8.68 -1.51 -4.34
C LEU A 228 -10.15 -1.17 -4.57
N SER A 229 -10.50 0.12 -4.54
CA SER A 229 -11.86 0.59 -4.87
C SER A 229 -12.25 0.27 -6.31
N VAL A 230 -11.33 0.46 -7.27
CA VAL A 230 -11.59 0.14 -8.68
C VAL A 230 -11.78 -1.36 -8.89
N TYR A 231 -10.93 -2.20 -8.30
CA TYR A 231 -11.10 -3.65 -8.35
C TYR A 231 -12.45 -4.10 -7.78
N GLY A 232 -12.84 -3.56 -6.63
CA GLY A 232 -14.13 -3.88 -6.00
C GLY A 232 -15.34 -3.47 -6.84
N GLN A 233 -15.27 -2.32 -7.51
CA GLN A 233 -16.32 -1.86 -8.43
C GLN A 233 -16.43 -2.78 -9.64
N LEU A 234 -15.32 -3.12 -10.30
CA LEU A 234 -15.31 -4.01 -11.45
C LEU A 234 -15.91 -5.39 -11.11
N CYS A 235 -15.56 -5.93 -9.95
CA CYS A 235 -16.09 -7.22 -9.51
C CYS A 235 -17.53 -7.17 -8.97
N THR A 236 -18.02 -5.98 -8.64
CA THR A 236 -19.43 -5.76 -8.36
C THR A 236 -20.24 -5.76 -9.65
N ASP A 237 -19.74 -5.05 -10.67
CA ASP A 237 -20.43 -4.88 -11.95
C ASP A 237 -20.40 -6.18 -12.78
N SER A 238 -19.35 -6.99 -12.63
CA SER A 238 -19.11 -8.19 -13.42
C SER A 238 -18.67 -9.37 -12.54
N ALA A 239 -19.59 -9.87 -11.68
CA ALA A 239 -19.29 -10.87 -10.65
C ALA A 239 -18.82 -12.24 -11.17
N ASP A 240 -19.13 -12.58 -12.42
CA ASP A 240 -18.87 -13.90 -13.03
C ASP A 240 -17.45 -14.05 -13.61
N HIS A 241 -16.62 -13.00 -13.56
CA HIS A 241 -15.24 -13.07 -14.01
C HIS A 241 -14.37 -13.86 -13.03
N ASN A 242 -13.50 -14.73 -13.56
CA ASN A 242 -12.59 -15.54 -12.75
C ASN A 242 -11.60 -14.68 -11.96
N GLU A 243 -11.25 -13.51 -12.50
CA GLU A 243 -10.39 -12.50 -11.88
C GLU A 243 -10.99 -11.93 -10.59
N CYS A 244 -12.30 -12.11 -10.35
CA CYS A 244 -12.98 -11.68 -9.14
C CYS A 244 -12.92 -12.69 -7.99
N GLY A 245 -12.27 -13.85 -8.18
CA GLY A 245 -12.08 -14.84 -7.12
C GLY A 245 -11.47 -14.27 -5.82
N PRO A 246 -10.34 -13.52 -5.87
CA PRO A 246 -9.77 -12.87 -4.68
C PRO A 246 -10.72 -11.87 -4.01
N TYR A 247 -11.46 -11.08 -4.79
CA TYR A 247 -12.49 -10.17 -4.29
C TYR A 247 -13.59 -10.93 -3.51
N HIS A 248 -14.14 -11.99 -4.10
CA HIS A 248 -15.16 -12.81 -3.42
C HIS A 248 -14.63 -13.45 -2.13
N LYS A 249 -13.37 -13.88 -2.12
CA LYS A 249 -12.71 -14.40 -0.91
C LYS A 249 -12.55 -13.33 0.17
N MET A 250 -12.18 -12.11 -0.22
CA MET A 250 -12.10 -10.95 0.66
C MET A 250 -13.46 -10.64 1.29
N CYS A 251 -14.50 -10.54 0.46
CA CYS A 251 -15.86 -10.23 0.91
C CYS A 251 -16.51 -11.35 1.72
N LYS A 252 -16.15 -12.61 1.47
CA LYS A 252 -16.55 -13.72 2.33
C LYS A 252 -15.87 -13.66 3.70
N GLY A 253 -14.62 -13.21 3.76
CA GLY A 253 -13.87 -13.04 5.00
C GLY A 253 -14.37 -11.86 5.85
N ASP A 254 -14.63 -10.72 5.20
CA ASP A 254 -15.21 -9.53 5.81
C ASP A 254 -16.32 -8.94 4.90
N PRO A 255 -17.59 -9.33 5.11
CA PRO A 255 -18.71 -8.88 4.28
C PRO A 255 -19.09 -7.42 4.48
N LEU A 256 -18.57 -6.78 5.55
CA LEU A 256 -18.80 -5.36 5.82
C LEU A 256 -17.64 -4.50 5.33
N LEU A 257 -16.64 -5.10 4.67
CA LEU A 257 -15.57 -4.33 4.04
C LEU A 257 -16.17 -3.35 3.03
N PHE A 258 -15.72 -2.10 3.02
CA PHE A 258 -16.36 -1.04 2.22
C PHE A 258 -16.53 -1.41 0.72
N VAL A 259 -15.56 -2.12 0.14
CA VAL A 259 -15.59 -2.61 -1.25
C VAL A 259 -16.58 -3.75 -1.50
N CYS A 260 -17.08 -4.41 -0.45
CA CYS A 260 -17.96 -5.57 -0.51
C CYS A 260 -19.44 -5.23 -0.34
N ARG A 261 -19.76 -3.98 0.00
CA ARG A 261 -21.10 -3.57 0.45
C ARG A 261 -22.19 -3.71 -0.63
N SER A 262 -21.80 -3.71 -1.90
CA SER A 262 -22.67 -4.00 -3.04
C SER A 262 -23.22 -5.42 -3.07
N GLN A 263 -22.54 -6.38 -2.41
CA GLN A 263 -22.98 -7.78 -2.37
C GLN A 263 -24.02 -8.09 -1.30
N LEU A 264 -24.35 -7.13 -0.42
CA LEU A 264 -25.35 -7.36 0.62
C LEU A 264 -26.76 -7.32 0.00
N PRO A 265 -27.59 -8.37 0.19
CA PRO A 265 -28.96 -8.36 -0.31
C PRO A 265 -29.74 -7.19 0.32
N GLY A 266 -30.12 -6.20 -0.50
CA GLY A 266 -30.79 -4.98 -0.07
C GLY A 266 -29.88 -3.74 0.08
N GLY A 267 -28.59 -3.85 -0.18
CA GLY A 267 -27.67 -2.72 -0.23
C GLY A 267 -27.93 -1.86 -1.46
N ARG A 268 -28.54 -0.69 -1.29
CA ARG A 268 -28.47 0.36 -2.32
C ARG A 268 -27.00 0.77 -2.48
N PRO A 269 -26.47 0.90 -3.70
CA PRO A 269 -25.11 1.39 -3.92
C PRO A 269 -24.97 2.74 -3.20
N SER A 270 -24.15 2.76 -2.15
CA SER A 270 -23.87 4.01 -1.44
C SER A 270 -23.01 4.86 -2.37
N PRO A 271 -23.44 6.08 -2.73
CA PRO A 271 -22.66 6.95 -3.58
C PRO A 271 -21.49 7.50 -2.75
N LEU A 272 -20.45 6.69 -2.54
CA LEU A 272 -19.14 7.19 -2.17
C LEU A 272 -18.58 7.93 -3.38
N GLY A 273 -18.96 9.21 -3.52
CA GLY A 273 -18.29 10.16 -4.41
C GLY A 273 -18.93 10.48 -5.77
N SER A 274 -20.24 10.27 -5.94
CA SER A 274 -20.97 10.82 -7.11
C SER A 274 -22.14 11.70 -6.69
N GLU A 275 -21.87 12.70 -5.86
CA GLU A 275 -22.64 13.94 -5.93
C GLU A 275 -22.22 14.69 -7.20
N ARG A 276 -22.62 14.16 -8.35
CA ARG A 276 -22.79 15.01 -9.52
C ARG A 276 -24.07 15.77 -9.27
N SER A 277 -23.93 16.91 -8.59
CA SER A 277 -24.98 17.92 -8.50
C SER A 277 -25.43 18.25 -9.92
N SER A 278 -26.53 17.64 -10.36
CA SER A 278 -27.33 18.15 -11.46
C SER A 278 -28.07 19.38 -10.96
N SER A 279 -27.33 20.45 -10.66
CA SER A 279 -27.87 21.80 -10.55
C SER A 279 -27.78 22.43 -11.93
N SER A 280 -28.86 22.33 -12.69
CA SER A 280 -29.16 23.27 -13.75
C SER A 280 -29.29 24.66 -13.12
N GLY A 281 -28.23 25.47 -13.22
CA GLY A 281 -28.30 26.92 -13.10
C GLY A 281 -27.43 27.56 -12.01
N ALA A 282 -26.72 28.60 -12.45
CA ALA A 282 -26.13 29.71 -11.69
C ALA A 282 -24.81 29.48 -10.91
N SER A 283 -23.72 29.75 -11.63
CA SER A 283 -22.54 30.53 -11.21
C SER A 283 -22.26 30.70 -9.70
N GLY A 284 -21.18 30.07 -9.25
CA GLY A 284 -20.50 30.29 -7.97
C GLY A 284 -20.02 28.97 -7.38
N TRP A 285 -19.04 28.98 -6.48
CA TRP A 285 -18.52 27.82 -5.72
C TRP A 285 -17.44 26.99 -6.43
N ALA A 286 -16.22 27.52 -6.35
CA ALA A 286 -14.97 26.83 -6.64
C ALA A 286 -14.18 26.65 -5.33
N ASP A 287 -14.57 25.73 -4.43
CA ASP A 287 -13.81 25.51 -3.18
C ASP A 287 -13.82 24.05 -2.64
N GLY A 288 -14.42 23.07 -3.33
CA GLY A 288 -14.53 21.69 -2.83
C GLY A 288 -13.33 20.76 -3.12
N ALA A 289 -12.40 21.15 -4.00
CA ALA A 289 -11.31 20.27 -4.46
C ALA A 289 -10.00 20.40 -3.67
N GLN A 290 -9.88 21.37 -2.74
CA GLN A 290 -8.60 21.62 -2.04
C GLN A 290 -8.38 20.78 -0.77
N GLN A 291 -9.40 20.16 -0.19
CA GLN A 291 -9.20 19.44 1.09
C GLN A 291 -8.43 18.12 0.94
N GLN A 292 -8.35 17.57 -0.28
CA GLN A 292 -7.51 16.39 -0.56
C GLN A 292 -6.00 16.70 -0.65
N GLN A 293 -5.59 17.98 -0.79
CA GLN A 293 -4.17 18.37 -0.87
C GLN A 293 -3.59 18.90 0.47
N GLN A 294 -4.42 19.16 1.48
CA GLN A 294 -3.95 19.77 2.74
C GLN A 294 -3.16 18.80 3.64
N TRP A 295 -3.34 17.49 3.49
CA TRP A 295 -2.58 16.48 4.25
C TRP A 295 -1.10 16.40 3.85
N VAL A 296 -0.73 16.90 2.67
CA VAL A 296 0.68 16.94 2.22
C VAL A 296 1.43 18.18 2.75
N SER A 297 0.73 19.13 3.39
CA SER A 297 1.32 20.42 3.77
C SER A 297 1.63 20.59 5.26
N ALA A 298 1.27 19.62 6.11
CA ALA A 298 1.51 19.70 7.57
C ALA A 298 2.83 19.05 8.03
N ALA A 299 3.56 18.35 7.15
CA ALA A 299 4.93 17.95 7.41
C ALA A 299 5.86 19.12 7.01
N GLY A 300 6.52 19.72 8.01
CA GLY A 300 7.40 20.87 7.84
C GLY A 300 8.35 20.74 6.64
N SER A 301 8.09 21.55 5.61
CA SER A 301 8.92 21.68 4.42
C SER A 301 10.23 22.39 4.78
N VAL A 302 11.26 21.62 5.12
CA VAL A 302 12.64 22.08 4.99
C VAL A 302 12.98 22.03 3.50
N ARG A 303 12.85 23.18 2.82
CA ARG A 303 13.27 23.34 1.43
C ARG A 303 14.80 23.50 1.35
N PRO A 304 15.54 22.63 0.63
CA PRO A 304 16.77 23.08 -0.01
C PRO A 304 16.41 23.85 -1.28
N ARG A 305 16.84 25.11 -1.34
CA ARG A 305 16.84 25.92 -2.56
C ARG A 305 17.97 25.43 -3.47
N GLY A 306 17.59 25.02 -4.69
CA GLY A 306 18.21 25.55 -5.90
C GLY A 306 19.16 24.66 -6.70
N VAL A 307 18.82 24.56 -8.00
CA VAL A 307 19.68 24.42 -9.21
C VAL A 307 20.33 23.02 -9.33
N VAL A 308 20.15 22.24 -10.41
CA VAL A 308 20.72 22.46 -11.75
C VAL A 308 19.93 21.71 -12.84
N ALA A 309 19.82 22.37 -14.00
CA ALA A 309 19.35 21.84 -15.28
C ALA A 309 20.38 20.94 -15.97
N TRP A 310 19.95 19.82 -16.56
CA TRP A 310 20.71 19.06 -17.57
C TRP A 310 19.73 18.54 -18.62
N LEU A 311 19.70 19.14 -19.81
CA LEU A 311 20.45 18.80 -21.03
C LEU A 311 19.81 17.66 -21.83
N ALA A 312 19.09 18.06 -22.87
CA ALA A 312 18.75 17.24 -24.01
C ALA A 312 20.02 16.98 -24.85
N CYS A 313 20.31 15.73 -25.18
CA CYS A 313 21.18 15.37 -26.29
C CYS A 313 20.55 14.24 -27.11
N ALA A 314 20.54 14.49 -28.41
CA ALA A 314 20.09 13.64 -29.48
C ALA A 314 20.91 12.35 -29.61
N GLY A 315 20.27 11.33 -30.20
CA GLY A 315 20.94 10.09 -30.61
C GLY A 315 20.09 9.32 -31.60
N ALA A 316 20.05 9.79 -32.84
CA ALA A 316 19.56 9.03 -33.99
C ALA A 316 20.75 8.34 -34.68
N ALA A 317 20.72 7.01 -34.78
CA ALA A 317 21.52 6.12 -35.64
C ALA A 317 21.19 4.66 -35.23
N LEU A 318 21.10 3.63 -36.06
CA LEU A 318 21.20 3.45 -37.50
C LEU A 318 20.59 2.05 -37.77
N LEU A 319 19.63 1.95 -38.69
CA LEU A 319 19.11 0.70 -39.23
C LEU A 319 20.04 0.28 -40.38
N ALA A 320 20.78 -0.82 -40.24
CA ALA A 320 21.26 -1.67 -41.34
C ALA A 320 22.12 -2.82 -40.81
N VAL A 321 21.62 -4.06 -40.82
CA VAL A 321 22.44 -5.22 -41.21
C VAL A 321 21.59 -6.15 -42.07
N ALA A 322 22.16 -6.44 -43.22
CA ALA A 322 21.59 -7.15 -44.34
C ALA A 322 21.54 -8.67 -44.14
N ALA A 323 20.65 -9.29 -44.91
CA ALA A 323 20.64 -10.69 -45.27
C ALA A 323 21.87 -11.07 -46.12
N ALA A 324 22.45 -12.26 -45.88
CA ALA A 324 23.00 -13.18 -46.89
C ALA A 324 23.70 -14.39 -46.25
N GLY A 325 23.57 -15.55 -46.89
CA GLY A 325 24.33 -16.80 -46.64
C GLY A 325 23.39 -17.96 -46.29
N LEU A 326 22.84 -18.76 -47.23
CA LEU A 326 23.51 -19.78 -48.07
C LEU A 326 24.36 -20.76 -47.25
#